data_AF-A0A497P862-F1
#
_entry.id   AF-A0A497P862-F1
#
_cell.length_a   1.000
_cell.length_b   1.000
_cell.length_c   1.000
_cell.angle_alpha   90.00
_cell.angle_beta   90.00
_cell.angle_gamma   90.00
#
_symmetry.space_group_name_H-M   'P 1'
#
loop_
_entity.id
_entity.type
_entity.pdbx_description
1 polymer ?
#
loop_
_entity_poly.entity_id
_entity_poly.type
_entity_poly.pdbx_seq_one_letter_code
_entity_poly.pdbx_strand_id
1 'polypeptide(L)'
;EAIAQARKEIDPEDVDALTRMIPPSTPLYSLVENGEFEPMRPFDILRELRTMATHLNLTNCVFRTNHASNYLPLRGTLSRDKQKILDVIDRVIESHDEGALRPSYLRGL
;
A
#
# COMPACT_ATOMS: atom_id res chain seq x y z
N GLU A 1 6.40 -11.37 -3.65
CA GLU A 1 6.34 -12.74 -3.10
C GLU A 1 6.82 -12.87 -1.65
N ALA A 2 7.84 -12.12 -1.17
CA ALA A 2 8.34 -12.24 0.22
C ALA A 2 7.37 -11.82 1.35
N ILE A 3 6.42 -10.90 1.11
CA ILE A 3 5.52 -10.39 2.17
C ILE A 3 4.44 -11.42 2.56
N ALA A 4 4.02 -12.28 1.64
CA ALA A 4 2.95 -13.26 1.87
C ALA A 4 3.41 -14.43 2.77
N GLN A 5 4.70 -14.79 2.74
CA GLN A 5 5.23 -15.95 3.45
C GLN A 5 5.32 -15.73 4.98
N ALA A 6 5.51 -14.49 5.43
CA ALA A 6 5.93 -14.19 6.80
C ALA A 6 4.81 -14.21 7.89
N ARG A 7 3.56 -14.57 7.57
CA ARG A 7 2.42 -14.02 8.34
C ARG A 7 1.31 -14.98 8.80
N LYS A 8 1.44 -16.30 8.62
CA LYS A 8 0.46 -17.23 9.22
C LYS A 8 0.58 -17.38 10.75
N GLU A 9 1.70 -16.96 11.34
CA GLU A 9 2.02 -17.23 12.75
C GLU A 9 1.68 -16.10 13.74
N ILE A 10 1.48 -14.86 13.27
CA ILE A 10 1.40 -13.68 14.16
C ILE A 10 -0.03 -13.17 14.39
N ASP A 11 -0.99 -13.45 13.49
CA ASP A 11 -2.42 -13.00 13.52
C ASP A 11 -2.71 -11.72 14.34
N PRO A 12 -2.13 -10.56 13.96
CA PRO A 12 -2.17 -9.35 14.78
C PRO A 12 -3.55 -8.66 14.77
N GLU A 13 -3.83 -7.87 15.81
CA GLU A 13 -5.05 -7.06 15.94
C GLU A 13 -5.12 -5.89 14.95
N ASP A 14 -3.98 -5.31 14.58
CA ASP A 14 -3.88 -4.18 13.63
C ASP A 14 -2.69 -4.35 12.67
N VAL A 15 -2.89 -3.93 11.42
CA VAL A 15 -1.86 -3.85 10.37
C VAL A 15 -2.01 -2.55 9.60
N ASP A 16 -0.95 -1.73 9.64
CA ASP A 16 -0.79 -0.58 8.77
C ASP A 16 0.20 -0.91 7.64
N ALA A 17 -0.30 -0.90 6.41
CA ALA A 17 0.54 -1.01 5.23
C ALA A 17 1.13 0.36 4.89
N LEU A 18 2.43 0.41 4.58
CA LEU A 18 3.16 1.62 4.27
C LEU A 18 3.77 1.55 2.87
N THR A 19 3.57 2.61 2.10
CA THR A 19 4.29 2.81 0.84
C THR A 19 5.62 3.48 1.12
N ARG A 20 6.71 2.95 0.55
CA ARG A 20 8.04 3.53 0.70
C ARG A 20 8.09 4.92 0.06
N MET A 21 8.55 5.90 0.83
CA MET A 21 8.85 7.24 0.34
C MET A 21 10.35 7.36 0.05
N ILE A 22 10.70 8.32 -0.80
CA ILE A 22 12.08 8.61 -1.19
C ILE A 22 12.34 10.10 -0.94
N PRO A 23 12.53 10.51 0.32
CA PRO A 23 12.84 11.91 0.63
C PRO A 23 14.17 12.34 0.00
N PRO A 24 14.30 13.61 -0.41
CA PRO A 24 15.59 14.16 -0.83
C PRO A 24 16.67 13.94 0.22
N SER A 25 17.93 13.88 -0.21
CA SER A 25 19.11 13.72 0.66
C SER A 25 19.19 12.38 1.42
N THR A 26 18.40 11.38 1.02
CA THR A 26 18.53 10.00 1.54
C THR A 26 19.41 9.15 0.62
N PRO A 27 20.10 8.11 1.13
CA PRO A 27 20.86 7.20 0.26
C PRO A 27 20.00 6.59 -0.86
N LEU A 28 18.73 6.31 -0.57
CA LEU A 28 17.79 5.80 -1.57
C LEU A 28 17.49 6.82 -2.67
N TYR A 29 17.43 8.12 -2.33
CA TYR A 29 17.28 9.17 -3.33
C TYR A 29 18.48 9.22 -4.27
N SER A 30 19.71 9.10 -3.75
CA SER A 30 20.91 9.02 -4.59
C SER A 30 20.87 7.83 -5.56
N LEU A 31 20.36 6.67 -5.11
CA LEU A 31 20.20 5.50 -6.00
C LEU A 31 19.19 5.76 -7.12
N VAL A 32 18.11 6.52 -6.84
CA VAL A 32 17.15 6.93 -7.87
C VAL A 32 17.79 7.87 -8.89
N GLU A 33 18.50 8.90 -8.41
CA GLU A 33 19.17 9.89 -9.28
C GLU A 33 20.22 9.23 -10.18
N ASN A 34 20.91 8.20 -9.68
CA ASN A 34 21.91 7.45 -10.44
C ASN A 34 21.30 6.38 -11.38
N GLY A 35 19.98 6.19 -11.37
CA GLY A 35 19.29 5.15 -12.14
C GLY A 35 19.52 3.72 -11.61
N GLU A 36 20.04 3.58 -10.38
CA GLU A 36 20.29 2.31 -9.71
C GLU A 36 19.03 1.77 -9.00
N PHE A 37 18.02 2.62 -8.80
CA PHE A 37 16.73 2.24 -8.23
C PHE A 37 15.58 2.93 -8.98
N GLU A 38 14.63 2.14 -9.50
CA GLU A 38 13.43 2.66 -10.13
C GLU A 38 12.24 2.62 -9.15
N PRO A 39 11.68 3.78 -8.75
CA PRO A 39 10.51 3.80 -7.89
C PRO A 39 9.26 3.28 -8.62
N MET A 40 8.45 2.49 -7.94
CA MET A 40 7.16 2.07 -8.49
C MET A 40 6.22 3.26 -8.70
N ARG A 41 5.46 3.22 -9.81
CA ARG A 41 4.42 4.21 -10.10
C ARG A 41 3.22 4.02 -9.17
N PRO A 42 2.39 5.07 -8.94
CA PRO A 42 1.27 5.00 -7.99
C PRO A 42 0.33 3.81 -8.22
N PHE A 43 -0.07 3.54 -9.47
CA PHE A 43 -0.97 2.43 -9.79
C PHE A 43 -0.30 1.06 -9.66
N ASP A 44 1.02 0.95 -9.85
CA ASP A 44 1.75 -0.30 -9.60
C ASP A 44 1.80 -0.60 -8.09
N ILE A 45 1.94 0.43 -7.26
CA ILE A 45 1.85 0.32 -5.80
C ILE A 45 0.44 -0.13 -5.37
N LEU A 46 -0.62 0.38 -6.01
CA LEU A 46 -1.98 -0.09 -5.76
C LEU A 46 -2.17 -1.57 -6.14
N ARG A 47 -1.57 -2.03 -7.24
CA ARG A 47 -1.58 -3.46 -7.63
C ARG A 47 -0.85 -4.35 -6.61
N GLU A 48 0.28 -3.88 -6.08
CA GLU A 48 0.98 -4.57 -5.00
C GLU A 48 0.14 -4.61 -3.72
N LEU A 49 -0.47 -3.47 -3.34
CA LEU A 49 -1.37 -3.37 -2.20
C LEU A 49 -2.55 -4.34 -2.31
N ARG A 50 -3.18 -4.42 -3.48
CA ARG A 50 -4.24 -5.39 -3.79
C ARG A 50 -3.76 -6.83 -3.60
N THR A 51 -2.57 -7.14 -4.12
CA THR A 51 -1.95 -8.46 -4.03
C THR A 51 -1.71 -8.84 -2.56
N MET A 52 -1.15 -7.92 -1.78
CA MET A 52 -0.97 -8.09 -0.34
C MET A 52 -2.31 -8.33 0.38
N ALA A 53 -3.33 -7.48 0.16
CA ALA A 53 -4.63 -7.63 0.78
C ALA A 53 -5.34 -8.95 0.42
N THR A 54 -5.13 -9.44 -0.81
CA THR A 54 -5.66 -10.73 -1.28
C THR A 54 -5.09 -11.89 -0.44
N HIS A 55 -3.77 -11.90 -0.24
CA HIS A 55 -3.06 -12.99 0.43
C HIS A 55 -3.05 -12.89 1.97
N LEU A 56 -3.40 -11.74 2.55
CA LEU A 56 -3.54 -11.58 4.00
C LEU A 56 -4.78 -12.32 4.52
N ASN A 57 -4.57 -13.38 5.31
CA ASN A 57 -5.64 -14.15 5.95
C ASN A 57 -5.53 -13.97 7.47
N LEU A 58 -6.11 -12.89 7.98
CA LEU A 58 -6.08 -12.51 9.39
C LEU A 58 -7.51 -12.52 9.97
N THR A 59 -7.69 -12.96 11.21
CA THR A 59 -9.03 -13.28 11.75
C THR A 59 -9.79 -12.07 12.25
N ASN A 60 -9.16 -11.18 13.02
CA ASN A 60 -9.79 -9.95 13.54
C ASN A 60 -8.85 -8.76 13.40
N CYS A 61 -8.04 -8.75 12.35
CA CYS A 61 -7.10 -7.68 12.08
C CYS A 61 -7.78 -6.48 11.43
N VAL A 62 -7.61 -5.30 12.02
CA VAL A 62 -7.90 -4.02 11.38
C VAL A 62 -6.75 -3.67 10.44
N PHE A 63 -7.08 -3.46 9.16
CA PHE A 63 -6.13 -3.11 8.12
C PHE A 63 -6.30 -1.67 7.69
N ARG A 64 -5.20 -0.93 7.56
CA ARG A 64 -5.23 0.48 7.13
C ARG A 64 -4.07 0.86 6.23
N THR A 65 -4.32 1.91 5.46
CA THR A 65 -3.33 2.61 4.64
C THR A 65 -3.49 4.13 4.77
N ASN A 66 -4.03 4.63 5.88
CA ASN A 66 -4.32 6.05 6.09
C ASN A 66 -3.08 6.92 6.36
N HIS A 67 -1.93 6.32 6.65
CA HIS A 67 -0.66 7.05 6.86
C HIS A 67 -0.31 7.97 5.68
N ALA A 68 0.35 9.10 5.95
CA ALA A 68 0.70 10.12 4.96
C ALA A 68 1.53 9.58 3.78
N SER A 69 2.26 8.49 4.00
CA SER A 69 3.08 7.85 2.96
C SER A 69 2.29 7.12 1.88
N ASN A 70 1.02 6.77 2.10
CA ASN A 70 0.22 6.00 1.13
C ASN A 70 -0.55 6.89 0.15
N TYR A 71 -0.84 6.32 -1.03
CA TYR A 71 -1.64 6.96 -2.07
C TYR A 71 -3.15 6.83 -1.81
N LEU A 72 -3.63 5.64 -1.46
CA LEU A 72 -5.06 5.37 -1.29
C LEU A 72 -5.36 5.07 0.18
N PRO A 73 -6.10 5.93 0.91
CA PRO A 73 -6.48 5.67 2.29
C PRO A 73 -7.60 4.62 2.37
N LEU A 74 -7.31 3.49 3.01
CA LEU A 74 -8.22 2.38 3.23
C LEU A 74 -8.30 2.08 4.72
N ARG A 75 -9.45 1.53 5.14
CA ARG A 75 -9.67 1.02 6.50
C ARG A 75 -10.75 -0.07 6.47
N GLY A 76 -10.52 -1.17 7.18
CA GLY A 76 -11.54 -2.18 7.43
C GLY A 76 -11.02 -3.32 8.30
N THR A 77 -11.89 -4.20 8.76
CA THR A 77 -11.46 -5.45 9.41
C THR A 77 -11.29 -6.51 8.32
N LEU A 78 -10.08 -7.05 8.13
CA LEU A 78 -9.76 -7.90 6.97
C LEU A 78 -10.71 -9.09 6.80
N SER A 79 -11.03 -9.81 7.88
CA SER A 79 -11.94 -10.96 7.82
C SER A 79 -13.36 -10.62 7.37
N ARG A 80 -13.79 -9.36 7.51
CA ARG A 80 -15.16 -8.89 7.23
C ARG A 80 -15.25 -8.04 5.97
N ASP A 81 -14.23 -7.23 5.73
CA ASP A 81 -14.21 -6.18 4.73
C ASP A 81 -13.23 -6.44 3.58
N LYS A 82 -12.55 -7.60 3.53
CA LYS A 82 -11.58 -7.93 2.47
C LYS A 82 -12.13 -7.65 1.07
N GLN A 83 -13.32 -8.16 0.75
CA GLN A 83 -13.88 -7.95 -0.59
C GLN A 83 -14.10 -6.47 -0.89
N LYS A 84 -14.67 -5.71 0.06
CA LYS A 84 -14.86 -4.26 -0.11
C LYS A 84 -13.54 -3.51 -0.30
N ILE A 85 -12.50 -3.89 0.44
CA ILE A 85 -11.15 -3.31 0.30
C ILE A 85 -10.61 -3.57 -1.10
N LEU A 86 -10.74 -4.81 -1.59
CA LEU A 86 -10.30 -5.19 -2.94
C LEU A 86 -11.11 -4.45 -4.02
N ASP A 87 -12.43 -4.36 -3.88
CA ASP A 87 -13.30 -3.67 -4.83
C ASP A 87 -12.97 -2.18 -4.95
N VAL A 88 -12.63 -1.52 -3.83
CA VAL A 88 -12.19 -0.12 -3.84
C VAL A 88 -10.87 0.05 -4.58
N ILE A 89 -9.90 -0.84 -4.34
CA ILE A 89 -8.62 -0.80 -5.04
C ILE A 89 -8.82 -1.06 -6.54
N ASP A 90 -9.62 -2.07 -6.90
CA ASP A 90 -9.91 -2.45 -8.27
C ASP A 90 -10.61 -1.34 -9.02
N ARG A 91 -11.63 -0.71 -8.42
CA ARG A 91 -12.30 0.46 -9.01
C ARG A 91 -11.32 1.58 -9.34
N VAL A 92 -10.41 1.93 -8.44
CA VAL A 92 -9.45 3.02 -8.66
C VAL A 92 -8.44 2.65 -9.76
N ILE A 93 -7.96 1.40 -9.79
CA ILE A 93 -7.05 0.92 -10.83
C ILE A 93 -7.74 0.88 -12.21
N GLU A 94 -8.93 0.32 -12.30
CA GLU A 94 -9.64 0.14 -13.57
C GLU A 94 -10.05 1.48 -14.19
N SER A 95 -10.58 2.38 -13.36
CA SER A 95 -10.97 3.72 -13.81
C SER A 95 -9.79 4.67 -14.03
N HIS A 96 -8.57 4.29 -13.61
CA HIS A 96 -7.41 5.18 -13.58
C HIS A 96 -7.70 6.51 -12.87
N ASP A 97 -8.47 6.45 -11.77
CA ASP A 97 -8.90 7.64 -11.03
C ASP A 97 -7.75 8.23 -10.20
N GLU A 98 -6.99 9.13 -10.82
CA GLU A 98 -5.93 9.88 -10.14
C GLU A 98 -6.47 10.80 -9.03
N GLY A 99 -7.74 11.24 -9.14
CA GLY A 99 -8.38 12.10 -8.13
C GLY A 99 -8.66 11.39 -6.81
N ALA A 100 -8.75 10.06 -6.83
CA ALA A 100 -8.84 9.23 -5.63
C ALA A 100 -7.49 9.07 -4.91
N LEU A 101 -6.36 9.38 -5.57
CA LEU A 101 -5.03 9.23 -4.99
C LEU A 101 -4.60 10.50 -4.27
N ARG A 102 -3.93 10.34 -3.12
CA ARG A 102 -3.17 11.42 -2.51
C ARG A 102 -2.04 11.84 -3.45
N PRO A 103 -1.99 13.11 -3.90
CA PRO A 103 -0.92 13.59 -4.76
C PRO A 103 0.45 13.40 -4.12
N SER A 104 1.47 13.10 -4.91
CA SER A 104 2.83 12.81 -4.41
C SER A 104 3.41 13.95 -3.57
N TYR A 105 3.14 15.21 -3.90
CA TYR A 105 3.60 16.37 -3.15
C TYR A 105 2.88 16.58 -1.82
N LEU A 106 1.73 15.92 -1.60
CA LEU A 106 1.02 15.89 -0.32
C LEU A 106 1.32 14.62 0.49
N ARG A 107 2.17 13.71 -0.02
CA ARG A 107 2.65 12.55 0.73
C ARG A 107 3.85 12.97 1.57
N GLY A 108 3.83 12.62 2.85
CA GLY A 108 4.83 13.04 3.82
C GLY A 108 4.24 13.89 4.95
N LEU A 109 5.03 14.14 5.98
CA LEU A 109 4.73 15.07 7.07
C LEU A 109 5.46 16.38 6.84
#